data_AF-A0A354DH50-F1
#
_entry.id   AF-A0A354DH50-F1
#
_cell.length_a   1.000
_cell.length_b   1.000
_cell.length_c   1.000
_cell.angle_alpha   90.00
_cell.angle_beta   90.00
_cell.angle_gamma   90.00
#
_symmetry.space_group_name_H-M   'P 1'
#
loop_
_entity.id
_entity.type
_entity.pdbx_description
1 polymer ?
#
loop_
_entity_poly.entity_id
_entity_poly.type
_entity_poly.pdbx_seq_one_letter_code
_entity_poly.pdbx_strand_id
1 'polypeptide(L)'
;MMYDRLYIEFLYHFNVTQDYFECHEVMEAYWLDERRNKKLQALLQIAVGLYHYRNENRTGAQKLFEGALEKKDTPWNGYTGIDEEDVFRKTKDCLNNLEQVPFSPFLIKITDPELKKAVDHCQPQYVEE
;
A
#
# COMPACT_ATOMS: atom_id res chain seq x y z
N MET A 1 -10.79 -16.80 6.83
CA MET A 1 -10.62 -16.07 5.56
C MET A 1 -9.20 -16.30 5.08
N MET A 2 -8.96 -16.28 3.77
CA MET A 2 -7.62 -16.47 3.20
C MET A 2 -6.69 -15.27 3.45
N TYR A 3 -7.28 -14.07 3.62
CA TYR A 3 -6.58 -12.83 3.88
C TYR A 3 -6.90 -12.32 5.29
N ASP A 4 -5.93 -11.64 5.90
CA ASP A 4 -6.12 -10.97 7.18
C ASP A 4 -7.04 -9.74 7.03
N ARG A 5 -7.77 -9.42 8.10
CA ARG A 5 -8.66 -8.25 8.13
C ARG A 5 -7.90 -6.96 7.85
N LEU A 6 -6.73 -6.77 8.45
CA LEU A 6 -5.93 -5.56 8.32
C LEU A 6 -5.43 -5.36 6.88
N TYR A 7 -5.16 -6.44 6.17
CA TYR A 7 -4.80 -6.39 4.75
C TYR A 7 -5.99 -5.97 3.86
N ILE A 8 -7.19 -6.44 4.18
CA ILE A 8 -8.44 -6.03 3.49
C ILE A 8 -8.71 -4.55 3.76
N GLU A 9 -8.59 -4.10 5.01
CA GLU A 9 -8.76 -2.70 5.40
C GLU A 9 -7.72 -1.79 4.73
N PHE A 10 -6.45 -2.23 4.65
CA PHE A 10 -5.41 -1.53 3.89
C PHE A 10 -5.84 -1.26 2.46
N LEU A 11 -6.30 -2.30 1.74
CA LEU A 11 -6.73 -2.17 0.34
C LEU A 11 -7.99 -1.32 0.20
N TYR A 12 -8.91 -1.41 1.16
CA TYR A 12 -10.09 -0.53 1.20
C TYR A 12 -9.68 0.94 1.36
N HIS A 13 -8.83 1.26 2.34
CA HIS A 13 -8.34 2.62 2.54
C HIS A 13 -7.53 3.12 1.34
N PHE A 14 -6.74 2.25 0.70
CA PHE A 14 -5.94 2.62 -0.46
C PHE A 14 -6.80 2.93 -1.68
N ASN A 15 -7.75 2.04 -1.99
CA ASN A 15 -8.50 2.09 -3.25
C ASN A 15 -9.82 2.89 -3.16
N VAL A 16 -10.48 2.88 -2.00
CA VAL A 16 -11.85 3.42 -1.85
C VAL A 16 -11.79 4.80 -1.21
N THR A 17 -11.27 4.92 0.01
CA THR A 17 -11.23 6.22 0.71
C THR A 17 -10.03 7.06 0.29
N GLN A 18 -9.00 6.42 -0.26
CA GLN A 18 -7.68 7.00 -0.53
C GLN A 18 -7.09 7.69 0.72
N ASP A 19 -7.36 7.11 1.88
CA ASP A 19 -6.85 7.57 3.17
C ASP A 19 -5.53 6.87 3.47
N TYR A 20 -4.43 7.47 3.04
CA TYR A 20 -3.11 6.88 3.20
C TYR A 20 -2.57 6.95 4.62
N PHE A 21 -3.19 7.75 5.50
CA PHE A 21 -2.88 7.72 6.92
C PHE A 21 -3.50 6.46 7.54
N GLU A 22 -4.77 6.17 7.26
CA GLU A 22 -5.38 4.90 7.71
C GLU A 22 -4.70 3.68 7.09
N CYS A 23 -4.22 3.77 5.84
CA CYS A 23 -3.37 2.72 5.27
C CYS A 23 -2.11 2.46 6.10
N HIS A 24 -1.50 3.51 6.69
CA HIS A 24 -0.31 3.37 7.54
C HIS A 24 -0.65 2.57 8.79
N GLU A 25 -1.68 2.99 9.53
CA GLU A 25 -2.05 2.37 10.81
C GLU A 25 -2.34 0.88 10.66
N VAL A 26 -3.24 0.51 9.74
CA VAL A 26 -3.64 -0.90 9.59
C VAL A 26 -2.53 -1.78 9.01
N MET A 27 -1.72 -1.24 8.09
CA MET A 27 -0.63 -2.01 7.48
C MET A 27 0.58 -2.11 8.39
N GLU A 28 0.85 -1.13 9.26
CA GLU A 28 1.90 -1.23 10.28
C GLU A 28 1.56 -2.33 11.28
N ALA A 29 0.33 -2.36 11.79
CA ALA A 29 -0.14 -3.43 12.66
C ALA A 29 0.02 -4.81 12.00
N TYR A 30 -0.43 -4.96 10.74
CA TYR A 30 -0.30 -6.22 10.01
C TYR A 30 1.17 -6.61 9.76
N TRP A 31 2.01 -5.65 9.41
CA TRP A 31 3.44 -5.85 9.18
C TRP A 31 4.15 -6.33 10.45
N LEU A 32 3.81 -5.79 11.62
CA LEU A 32 4.36 -6.22 12.90
C LEU A 32 3.96 -7.66 13.24
N ASP A 33 2.70 -8.03 13.03
CA ASP A 33 2.18 -9.38 13.26
C ASP A 33 2.82 -10.42 12.32
N GLU A 34 3.08 -10.03 11.07
CA GLU A 34 3.76 -10.85 10.05
C GLU A 34 5.29 -10.83 10.17
N ARG A 35 5.80 -10.71 11.41
CA ARG A 35 7.24 -10.75 11.75
C ARG A 35 8.07 -9.75 10.95
N ARG A 36 7.51 -8.57 10.67
CA ARG A 36 8.14 -7.49 9.92
C ARG A 36 8.55 -7.91 8.50
N ASN A 37 7.68 -8.62 7.80
CA ASN A 37 7.93 -9.04 6.42
C ASN A 37 8.26 -7.84 5.49
N LYS A 38 9.35 -7.94 4.72
CA LYS A 38 9.81 -6.83 3.85
C LYS A 38 8.87 -6.51 2.68
N LYS A 39 8.08 -7.48 2.19
CA LYS A 39 7.09 -7.25 1.15
C LYS A 39 5.95 -6.38 1.68
N LEU A 40 5.44 -6.69 2.86
CA LEU A 40 4.42 -5.87 3.53
C LEU A 40 4.97 -4.48 3.88
N GLN A 41 6.23 -4.42 4.31
CA GLN A 41 6.92 -3.13 4.49
C GLN A 41 6.96 -2.31 3.19
N ALA A 42 7.15 -2.94 2.03
CA ALA A 42 7.15 -2.24 0.75
C ALA A 42 5.77 -1.61 0.45
N LEU A 43 4.69 -2.36 0.68
CA LEU A 43 3.33 -1.85 0.51
C LEU A 43 3.00 -0.71 1.49
N LEU A 44 3.43 -0.84 2.75
CA LEU A 44 3.36 0.23 3.75
C LEU A 44 4.09 1.49 3.26
N GLN A 45 5.35 1.34 2.82
CA GLN A 45 6.14 2.46 2.29
C GLN A 45 5.51 3.11 1.06
N ILE A 46 4.82 2.36 0.19
CA ILE A 46 4.11 2.92 -0.95
C ILE A 46 2.95 3.82 -0.49
N ALA A 47 2.11 3.36 0.44
CA ALA A 47 1.01 4.17 0.96
C ALA A 47 1.51 5.44 1.66
N VAL A 48 2.51 5.32 2.54
CA VAL A 48 3.11 6.47 3.23
C VAL A 48 3.80 7.40 2.22
N GLY A 49 4.44 6.87 1.18
CA GLY A 49 5.03 7.66 0.10
C GLY A 49 3.99 8.49 -0.66
N LEU A 50 2.81 7.93 -0.93
CA LEU A 50 1.69 8.65 -1.53
C LEU A 50 1.12 9.72 -0.59
N TYR A 51 1.06 9.46 0.71
CA TYR A 51 0.70 10.46 1.73
C TYR A 51 1.66 11.67 1.69
N HIS A 52 2.97 11.42 1.71
CA HIS A 52 3.98 12.48 1.61
C HIS A 52 3.87 13.24 0.30
N TYR A 53 3.65 12.53 -0.82
CA TYR A 53 3.53 13.18 -2.12
C TYR A 53 2.30 14.09 -2.19
N ARG A 54 1.15 13.62 -1.66
CA ARG A 54 -0.07 14.42 -1.56
C ARG A 54 0.13 15.70 -0.75
N ASN A 55 0.94 15.64 0.30
CA ASN A 55 1.24 16.76 1.19
C ASN A 55 2.46 17.60 0.74
N GLU A 56 2.83 17.51 -0.54
CA GLU A 56 3.95 18.22 -1.18
C GLU A 56 5.34 17.94 -0.54
N ASN A 57 5.45 16.92 0.31
CA ASN A 57 6.70 16.46 0.88
C ASN A 57 7.39 15.49 -0.09
N ARG A 58 7.90 16.04 -1.20
CA ARG A 58 8.55 15.27 -2.28
C ARG A 58 9.77 14.49 -1.80
N THR A 59 10.60 15.08 -0.94
CA THR A 59 11.78 14.40 -0.38
C THR A 59 11.40 13.19 0.48
N GLY A 60 10.32 13.29 1.27
CA GLY A 60 9.79 12.17 2.04
C GLY A 60 9.24 11.06 1.13
N ALA A 61 8.46 11.45 0.12
CA ALA A 61 7.90 10.53 -0.85
C ALA A 61 8.98 9.76 -1.62
N GLN A 62 10.03 10.46 -2.09
CA GLN A 62 11.15 9.89 -2.82
C GLN A 62 11.80 8.74 -2.02
N LYS A 63 12.21 9.01 -0.77
CA LYS A 63 12.87 8.02 0.09
C LYS A 63 12.03 6.76 0.30
N LEU A 64 10.72 6.94 0.46
CA LEU A 64 9.80 5.84 0.70
C LEU A 64 9.56 5.00 -0.56
N PHE A 65 9.39 5.64 -1.72
CA PHE A 65 9.25 4.94 -2.99
C PHE A 65 10.52 4.18 -3.37
N GLU A 66 11.70 4.79 -3.22
CA GLU A 66 12.99 4.11 -3.42
C GLU A 66 13.11 2.89 -2.51
N GLY A 67 12.85 3.06 -1.22
CA GLY A 67 12.91 1.97 -0.25
C GLY A 67 11.90 0.85 -0.56
N ALA A 68 10.70 1.16 -1.04
CA ALA A 68 9.73 0.16 -1.45
C ALA A 68 10.20 -0.63 -2.68
N LEU A 69 10.75 0.06 -3.68
CA LEU A 69 11.24 -0.55 -4.92
C LEU A 69 12.44 -1.48 -4.67
N GLU A 70 13.32 -1.16 -3.72
CA GLU A 70 14.40 -2.06 -3.29
C GLU A 70 13.90 -3.40 -2.73
N LYS A 71 12.67 -3.42 -2.19
CA LYS A 71 12.06 -4.59 -1.58
C LYS A 71 11.15 -5.36 -2.54
N LYS A 72 11.00 -4.90 -3.79
CA LYS A 72 10.14 -5.49 -4.83
C LYS A 72 10.33 -7.00 -4.94
N ASP A 73 11.57 -7.47 -5.01
CA ASP A 73 11.88 -8.88 -5.28
C ASP A 73 12.05 -9.72 -4.00
N THR A 74 11.63 -9.19 -2.85
CA THR A 74 11.67 -9.95 -1.59
C THR A 74 10.70 -11.14 -1.68
N PRO A 75 11.16 -12.38 -1.41
CA PRO A 75 10.29 -13.54 -1.31
C PRO A 75 9.26 -13.35 -0.18
N TRP A 76 8.01 -13.64 -0.49
CA TRP A 76 6.95 -13.78 0.50
C TRP A 76 6.14 -15.03 0.17
N ASN A 77 5.91 -15.86 1.19
CA ASN A 77 5.13 -17.09 1.05
C ASN A 77 3.62 -16.83 1.23
N GLY A 78 3.24 -15.62 1.65
CA GLY A 78 1.84 -15.20 1.65
C GLY A 78 1.39 -14.83 0.25
N TYR A 79 0.08 -14.91 0.04
CA TYR A 79 -0.53 -14.57 -1.24
C TYR A 79 -1.04 -13.13 -1.16
N THR A 80 -0.57 -12.25 -2.06
CA THR A 80 -1.03 -10.84 -2.07
C THR A 80 -2.42 -10.70 -2.67
N GLY A 81 -2.77 -11.51 -3.68
CA GLY A 81 -4.03 -11.33 -4.42
C GLY A 81 -4.12 -10.01 -5.20
N ILE A 82 -2.99 -9.33 -5.42
CA ILE A 82 -2.90 -8.08 -6.19
C ILE A 82 -1.92 -8.24 -7.36
N ASP A 83 -2.02 -7.33 -8.32
CA ASP A 83 -1.07 -7.19 -9.41
C ASP A 83 0.19 -6.45 -8.93
N GLU A 84 1.12 -7.18 -8.31
CA GLU A 84 2.34 -6.58 -7.73
C GLU A 84 3.18 -5.86 -8.78
N GLU A 85 3.27 -6.41 -10.00
CA GLU A 85 4.01 -5.78 -11.10
C GLU A 85 3.43 -4.40 -11.44
N ASP A 86 2.11 -4.31 -11.56
CA ASP A 86 1.42 -3.04 -11.80
C ASP A 86 1.64 -2.04 -10.65
N VAL A 87 1.57 -2.49 -9.40
CA VAL A 87 1.81 -1.64 -8.22
C VAL A 87 3.23 -1.07 -8.21
N PHE A 88 4.26 -1.91 -8.36
CA PHE A 88 5.65 -1.44 -8.35
C PHE A 88 5.98 -0.58 -9.59
N ARG A 89 5.37 -0.87 -10.75
CA ARG A 89 5.50 -0.01 -11.93
C ARG A 89 4.91 1.38 -11.66
N LYS A 90 3.69 1.47 -11.13
CA LYS A 90 3.04 2.75 -10.78
C LYS A 90 3.85 3.52 -9.73
N THR A 91 4.39 2.84 -8.72
CA THR A 91 5.29 3.46 -7.73
C THR A 91 6.54 4.06 -8.40
N LYS A 92 7.15 3.33 -9.34
CA LYS A 92 8.30 3.83 -10.11
C LYS A 92 7.92 5.03 -10.99
N ASP A 93 6.74 4.99 -11.60
CA ASP A 93 6.22 6.12 -12.38
C ASP A 93 6.01 7.35 -11.49
N CYS A 94 5.48 7.18 -10.27
CA CYS A 94 5.39 8.28 -9.29
C CYS A 94 6.77 8.84 -8.95
N LEU A 95 7.74 7.98 -8.60
CA LEU A 95 9.10 8.38 -8.25
C LEU A 95 9.77 9.20 -9.37
N ASN A 96 9.67 8.75 -10.61
CA ASN A 96 10.29 9.42 -11.75
C ASN A 96 9.68 10.80 -12.07
N ASN A 97 8.45 11.04 -11.62
CA ASN A 97 7.66 12.22 -11.98
C ASN A 97 7.40 13.17 -10.80
N LEU A 98 8.00 12.92 -9.62
CA LEU A 98 7.72 13.63 -8.36
C LEU A 98 7.82 15.16 -8.47
N GLU A 99 8.77 15.66 -9.25
CA GLU A 99 9.04 17.10 -9.39
C GLU A 99 8.24 17.76 -10.53
N GLN A 100 7.79 16.96 -11.51
CA GLN A 100 7.18 17.48 -12.74
C GLN A 100 5.66 17.40 -12.73
N VAL A 101 5.11 16.45 -11.97
CA VAL A 101 3.68 16.14 -11.98
C VAL A 101 3.10 16.45 -10.61
N PRO A 102 1.89 17.04 -10.52
CA PRO A 102 1.17 17.12 -9.25
C PRO A 102 0.79 15.72 -8.74
N PHE A 103 0.54 15.59 -7.45
CA PHE A 103 0.04 14.34 -6.89
C PHE A 103 -1.23 13.87 -7.62
N SER A 104 -1.24 12.60 -8.01
CA SER A 104 -2.43 11.89 -8.47
C SER A 104 -2.44 10.50 -7.81
N PRO A 105 -3.58 10.07 -7.24
CA PRO A 105 -3.69 8.73 -6.69
C PRO A 105 -3.63 7.69 -7.83
N PHE A 106 -3.17 6.49 -7.50
CA PHE A 106 -3.41 5.30 -8.30
C PHE A 106 -4.13 4.26 -7.46
N LEU A 107 -4.74 3.29 -8.11
CA LEU A 107 -5.41 2.16 -7.46
C LEU A 107 -4.56 0.89 -7.58
N ILE A 108 -4.53 0.10 -6.52
CA ILE A 108 -4.00 -1.26 -6.51
C ILE A 108 -5.02 -2.15 -7.24
N LYS A 109 -4.56 -2.82 -8.29
CA LYS A 109 -5.38 -3.79 -9.02
C LYS A 109 -5.42 -5.10 -8.23
N ILE A 110 -6.59 -5.42 -7.71
CA ILE A 110 -6.86 -6.69 -7.03
C ILE A 110 -7.14 -7.76 -8.09
N THR A 111 -6.37 -8.85 -8.07
CA THR A 111 -6.47 -9.95 -9.04
C THR A 111 -7.26 -11.13 -8.50
N ASP A 112 -7.27 -11.30 -7.18
CA ASP A 112 -8.05 -12.36 -6.53
C ASP A 112 -9.53 -11.93 -6.34
N PRO A 113 -10.50 -12.71 -6.85
CA PRO A 113 -11.92 -12.36 -6.75
C PRO A 113 -12.48 -12.36 -5.32
N GLU A 114 -11.98 -13.25 -4.45
CA GLU A 114 -12.43 -13.33 -3.05
C GLU A 114 -11.89 -12.14 -2.25
N LEU A 115 -10.64 -11.75 -2.49
CA LEU A 115 -10.07 -10.52 -1.92
C LEU A 115 -10.85 -9.29 -2.39
N LYS A 116 -11.14 -9.22 -3.71
CA LYS A 116 -11.89 -8.09 -4.26
C LYS A 116 -13.27 -8.00 -3.59
N LYS A 117 -13.97 -9.13 -3.48
CA LYS A 117 -15.28 -9.18 -2.80
C LYS A 117 -15.17 -8.75 -1.34
N ALA A 118 -14.13 -9.18 -0.62
CA ALA A 118 -13.91 -8.79 0.77
C ALA A 118 -13.68 -7.27 0.90
N VAL A 119 -12.88 -6.67 0.02
CA VAL A 119 -12.65 -5.22 -0.02
C VAL A 119 -13.92 -4.46 -0.37
N ASP A 120 -14.70 -4.93 -1.36
CA ASP A 120 -15.97 -4.29 -1.77
C ASP A 120 -17.02 -4.25 -0.64
N HIS A 121 -16.98 -5.19 0.31
CA HIS A 121 -17.89 -5.27 1.45
C HIS A 121 -17.23 -4.87 2.79
N CYS A 122 -16.01 -4.32 2.73
CA CYS A 122 -15.28 -3.95 3.93
C CYS A 122 -15.99 -2.82 4.68
N GLN A 123 -16.15 -2.99 5.98
CA GLN A 123 -16.53 -1.93 6.92
C GLN A 123 -15.35 -1.78 7.87
N PRO A 124 -14.42 -0.83 7.61
CA PRO A 124 -13.20 -0.73 8.40
C PRO A 124 -13.54 -0.41 9.84
N GLN A 125 -12.87 -1.11 10.75
CA GLN A 125 -12.93 -0.77 12.16
C GLN A 125 -11.73 0.12 12.46
N TYR A 126 -11.99 1.35 12.91
CA TYR A 126 -10.94 2.23 13.38
C TYR A 126 -10.15 1.53 14.49
N VAL A 127 -8.83 1.51 14.33
CA VAL A 127 -7.92 1.04 15.37
C VAL A 127 -7.94 2.13 16.45
N GLU A 128 -8.47 1.83 17.63
CA GLU A 128 -8.36 2.75 18.77
C GLU A 128 -6.88 2.87 19.16
N GLU A 129 -6.37 4.10 19.26
CA GLU A 129 -4.99 4.45 19.67
C GLU A 129 -4.59 3.88 21.05
#